data_AF-A0A0F8YF37-F1
#
_entry.id   AF-A0A0F8YF37-F1
#
_cell.length_a   1.000
_cell.length_b   1.000
_cell.length_c   1.000
_cell.angle_alpha   90.00
_cell.angle_beta   90.00
_cell.angle_gamma   90.00
#
_symmetry.space_group_name_H-M   'P 1'
#
loop_
_entity.id
_entity.type
_entity.pdbx_description
1 polymer ?
#
loop_
_entity_poly.entity_id
_entity_poly.type
_entity_poly.pdbx_seq_one_letter_code
_entity_poly.pdbx_strand_id
1 'polypeptide(L)'
;MNVKLNKLIYGLGEELQLTGTYPISAQGVGIKIKLTQPDGKTREFGTLVDDGRFSWSWQIPKFERTSTVVNERSALVSTTALSSNFGVYLLNVGTDTASRNLSFKVSSNPEEDFIQLEPITVTTGKPVYLAAEKLHITGTAVRVQQGNTDGLVVPYRVEIIVETTDFPIKRFKSAQAFLDNGGNFKVSIDLPPTVFFDGAYKVSAIYQGH
;
A
#
# COMPACT_ATOMS: atom_id res chain seq x y z
N MET A 1 13.22 3.38 -13.00
CA MET A 1 13.41 2.00 -12.50
C MET A 1 12.06 1.31 -12.44
N ASN A 2 11.93 0.16 -13.10
CA ASN A 2 10.76 -0.70 -13.03
C ASN A 2 11.14 -1.98 -12.27
N VAL A 3 10.24 -2.50 -11.42
CA VAL A 3 10.49 -3.69 -10.59
C VAL A 3 9.23 -4.55 -10.51
N LYS A 4 9.40 -5.87 -10.48
CA LYS A 4 8.31 -6.85 -10.37
C LYS A 4 8.74 -8.09 -9.60
N LEU A 5 7.75 -8.72 -8.96
CA LEU A 5 7.89 -10.05 -8.35
C LEU A 5 7.31 -11.13 -9.27
N ASN A 6 7.80 -12.36 -9.14
CA ASN A 6 7.25 -13.52 -9.85
C ASN A 6 5.86 -13.95 -9.32
N LYS A 7 5.58 -13.74 -8.03
CA LYS A 7 4.32 -14.07 -7.35
C LYS A 7 4.05 -13.02 -6.26
N LEU A 8 2.82 -12.95 -5.76
CA LEU A 8 2.46 -12.02 -4.66
C LEU A 8 2.17 -12.74 -3.33
N ILE A 9 1.97 -14.05 -3.35
CA ILE A 9 1.63 -14.86 -2.19
C ILE A 9 2.47 -16.12 -2.23
N TYR A 10 3.24 -16.37 -1.18
CA TYR A 10 4.18 -17.47 -1.12
C TYR A 10 3.88 -18.40 0.05
N GLY A 11 4.18 -19.68 -0.12
CA GLY A 11 4.27 -20.66 0.96
C GLY A 11 5.66 -20.67 1.61
N LEU A 12 5.77 -21.38 2.74
CA LEU A 12 7.07 -21.64 3.36
C LEU A 12 7.99 -22.40 2.41
N GLY A 13 9.28 -22.03 2.39
CA GLY A 13 10.29 -22.68 1.56
C GLY A 13 10.23 -22.38 0.06
N GLU A 14 9.26 -21.61 -0.43
CA GLU A 14 9.26 -21.10 -1.80
C GLU A 14 10.38 -20.06 -2.02
N GLU A 15 10.70 -19.80 -3.29
CA GLU A 15 11.65 -18.77 -3.69
C GLU A 15 10.93 -17.55 -4.26
N LEU A 16 11.18 -16.39 -3.66
CA LEU A 16 10.80 -15.10 -4.20
C LEU A 16 11.84 -14.66 -5.23
N GLN A 17 11.39 -14.24 -6.42
CA GLN A 17 12.23 -13.65 -7.45
C GLN A 17 11.79 -12.23 -7.76
N LEU A 18 12.71 -11.28 -7.55
CA LEU A 18 12.59 -9.88 -7.93
C LEU A 18 13.37 -9.67 -9.22
N THR A 19 12.75 -9.01 -10.19
CA THR A 19 13.42 -8.54 -11.40
C THR A 19 13.14 -7.07 -11.61
N GLY A 20 14.09 -6.35 -12.20
CA GLY A 20 13.89 -4.96 -12.51
C GLY A 20 14.76 -4.47 -13.66
N THR A 21 14.42 -3.28 -14.13
CA THR A 21 15.16 -2.56 -15.15
C THR A 21 15.59 -1.19 -14.65
N TYR A 22 16.79 -0.79 -15.04
CA TYR A 22 17.42 0.47 -14.73
C TYR A 22 18.09 1.02 -16.00
N PRO A 23 18.24 2.35 -16.19
CA PRO A 23 18.88 2.88 -17.39
C PRO A 23 20.21 2.19 -17.73
N ILE A 24 20.41 1.83 -19.00
CA ILE A 24 21.59 1.07 -19.46
C ILE A 24 22.90 1.83 -19.18
N SER A 25 22.85 3.17 -19.15
CA SER A 25 23.98 4.02 -18.76
C SER A 25 24.48 3.84 -17.32
N ALA A 26 23.76 3.06 -16.51
CA ALA A 26 24.07 2.79 -15.11
C ALA A 26 24.53 1.34 -14.87
N GLN A 27 25.30 0.78 -15.81
CA GLN A 27 26.01 -0.49 -15.63
C GLN A 27 26.82 -0.49 -14.31
N GLY A 28 26.71 -1.56 -13.54
CA GLY A 28 27.42 -1.71 -12.27
C GLY A 28 26.87 -0.85 -11.12
N VAL A 29 25.76 -0.15 -11.30
CA VAL A 29 25.09 0.56 -10.19
C VAL A 29 24.53 -0.44 -9.19
N GLY A 30 24.78 -0.17 -7.91
CA GLY A 30 24.25 -0.96 -6.79
C GLY A 30 22.77 -0.66 -6.54
N ILE A 31 21.95 -1.70 -6.59
CA ILE A 31 20.56 -1.69 -6.15
C ILE A 31 20.51 -2.19 -4.71
N LYS A 32 20.09 -1.33 -3.78
CA LYS A 32 19.82 -1.67 -2.38
C LYS A 32 18.41 -2.25 -2.26
N ILE A 33 18.30 -3.34 -1.52
CA ILE A 33 17.04 -4.05 -1.30
C ILE A 33 16.85 -4.21 0.21
N LYS A 34 15.82 -3.58 0.77
CA LYS A 34 15.45 -3.70 2.17
C LYS A 34 14.16 -4.51 2.29
N LEU A 35 14.26 -5.67 2.91
CA LEU A 35 13.14 -6.54 3.25
C LEU A 35 12.70 -6.25 4.69
N THR A 36 11.41 -5.98 4.89
CA THR A 36 10.79 -5.82 6.21
C THR A 36 9.83 -6.99 6.42
N GLN A 37 10.04 -7.73 7.50
CA GLN A 37 9.23 -8.86 7.91
C GLN A 37 7.94 -8.39 8.63
N PRO A 38 6.92 -9.24 8.79
CA PRO A 38 5.68 -8.90 9.49
C PRO A 38 5.89 -8.46 10.95
N ASP A 39 6.95 -8.94 11.59
CA ASP A 39 7.35 -8.56 12.96
C ASP A 39 8.15 -7.23 13.02
N GLY A 40 8.30 -6.55 11.88
CA GLY A 40 9.05 -5.29 11.75
C GLY A 40 10.57 -5.47 11.65
N LYS A 41 11.10 -6.69 11.76
CA LYS A 41 12.54 -6.92 11.54
C LYS A 41 12.91 -6.63 10.09
N THR A 42 14.05 -6.00 9.90
CA THR A 42 14.52 -5.64 8.57
C THR A 42 15.80 -6.39 8.21
N ARG A 43 15.98 -6.64 6.92
CA ARG A 43 17.21 -7.19 6.34
C ARG A 43 17.54 -6.42 5.09
N GLU A 44 18.82 -6.18 4.88
CA GLU A 44 19.32 -5.43 3.76
C GLU A 44 20.15 -6.33 2.86
N PHE A 45 19.98 -6.15 1.56
CA PHE A 45 20.62 -6.90 0.49
C PHE A 45 21.03 -5.93 -0.62
N GLY A 46 21.82 -6.44 -1.55
CA GLY A 46 22.19 -5.70 -2.74
C GLY A 46 22.31 -6.59 -3.96
N THR A 47 22.10 -6.00 -5.13
CA THR A 47 22.44 -6.58 -6.43
C THR A 47 23.01 -5.50 -7.34
N LEU A 48 23.60 -5.88 -8.45
CA LEU A 48 24.17 -4.95 -9.43
C LEU A 48 23.31 -4.90 -10.68
N VAL A 49 23.27 -3.74 -11.33
CA VAL A 49 22.72 -3.61 -12.66
C VAL A 49 23.70 -4.20 -13.67
N ASP A 50 23.19 -5.13 -14.48
CA ASP A 50 23.87 -5.74 -15.61
C ASP A 50 23.00 -5.62 -16.87
N ASP A 51 23.54 -4.97 -17.90
CA ASP A 51 22.88 -4.66 -19.17
C ASP A 51 21.48 -4.03 -18.99
N GLY A 52 21.41 -3.03 -18.11
CA GLY A 52 20.16 -2.33 -17.78
C GLY A 52 19.12 -3.17 -17.03
N ARG A 53 19.49 -4.35 -16.55
CA ARG A 53 18.63 -5.28 -15.79
C ARG A 53 19.26 -5.62 -14.46
N PHE A 54 18.43 -6.07 -13.52
CA PHE A 54 18.91 -6.68 -12.29
C PHE A 54 17.92 -7.74 -11.82
N SER A 55 18.45 -8.71 -11.08
CA SER A 55 17.67 -9.74 -10.42
C SER A 55 18.17 -9.95 -9.00
N TRP A 56 17.25 -10.38 -8.14
CA TRP A 56 17.53 -10.79 -6.79
C TRP A 56 16.52 -11.87 -6.39
N SER A 57 16.97 -12.88 -5.65
CA SER A 57 16.08 -13.88 -5.07
C SER A 57 16.25 -13.99 -3.58
N TRP A 58 15.18 -14.44 -2.92
CA TRP A 58 15.15 -14.68 -1.50
C TRP A 58 14.34 -15.92 -1.17
N GLN A 59 14.93 -16.78 -0.34
CA GLN A 59 14.29 -18.00 0.12
C GLN A 59 13.35 -17.68 1.28
N ILE A 60 12.06 -17.94 1.12
CA ILE A 60 11.09 -17.87 2.21
C ILE A 60 11.54 -18.88 3.29
N PRO A 61 11.49 -18.55 4.59
CA PRO A 61 11.79 -19.49 5.66
C PRO A 61 11.05 -20.82 5.46
N LYS A 62 11.77 -21.93 5.62
CA LYS A 62 11.21 -23.29 5.41
C LYS A 62 10.24 -23.74 6.49
N PHE A 63 10.30 -23.10 7.65
CA PHE A 63 9.52 -23.47 8.82
C PHE A 63 8.89 -22.22 9.42
N GLU A 64 7.69 -22.39 9.97
CA GLU A 64 7.05 -21.32 10.72
C GLU A 64 7.82 -21.06 12.01
N ARG A 65 7.95 -19.78 12.36
CA ARG A 65 8.44 -19.39 13.69
C ARG A 65 7.23 -19.12 14.56
N THR A 66 7.11 -19.85 15.66
CA THR A 66 6.20 -19.52 16.75
C THR A 66 7.04 -19.24 17.97
N SER A 67 7.17 -17.96 18.33
CA SER A 67 7.77 -17.57 19.61
C SER A 67 6.66 -17.18 20.58
N THR A 68 6.44 -18.00 21.60
CA THR A 68 5.61 -17.66 22.75
C THR A 68 6.49 -16.96 23.79
N VAL A 69 6.34 -15.64 23.94
CA VAL A 69 6.93 -14.94 25.08
C VAL A 69 6.00 -15.14 26.27
N VAL A 70 6.31 -16.09 27.15
CA VAL A 70 5.63 -16.23 28.44
C VAL A 70 6.19 -15.17 29.38
N ASN A 71 5.43 -14.11 29.63
CA ASN A 71 5.69 -13.20 30.75
C ASN A 71 5.08 -13.82 32.01
N GLU A 72 5.90 -14.41 32.89
CA GLU A 72 5.44 -15.03 34.15
C GLU A 72 4.89 -14.04 35.21
N ARG A 73 4.68 -12.76 34.86
CA ARG A 73 4.31 -11.70 35.82
C ARG A 73 2.93 -11.06 35.65
N SER A 74 2.07 -11.50 34.73
CA SER A 74 0.70 -10.99 34.68
C SER A 74 -0.25 -11.96 33.98
N ALA A 75 -1.19 -12.51 34.74
CA ALA A 75 -2.25 -13.39 34.25
C ALA A 75 -3.39 -12.66 33.50
N LEU A 76 -3.23 -11.38 33.14
CA LEU A 76 -4.19 -10.59 32.35
C LEU A 76 -3.39 -9.58 31.52
N VAL A 77 -3.65 -9.51 30.21
CA VAL A 77 -2.94 -8.77 29.14
C VAL A 77 -1.85 -9.59 28.43
N SER A 78 -2.28 -10.49 27.53
CA SER A 78 -1.44 -11.07 26.49
C SER A 78 -1.24 -10.07 25.34
N THR A 79 -0.34 -9.09 25.48
CA THR A 79 0.28 -8.43 24.31
C THR A 79 1.55 -9.18 23.93
N THR A 80 1.38 -10.43 23.53
CA THR A 80 2.45 -11.27 23.00
C THR A 80 2.72 -10.86 21.55
N ALA A 81 3.89 -10.28 21.26
CA ALA A 81 4.39 -10.20 19.90
C ALA A 81 4.72 -11.62 19.42
N LEU A 82 3.74 -12.31 18.83
CA LEU A 82 3.96 -13.57 18.14
C LEU A 82 4.78 -13.25 16.88
N SER A 83 6.10 -13.49 16.90
CA SER A 83 6.88 -13.39 15.67
C SER A 83 6.52 -14.59 14.80
N SER A 84 5.75 -14.36 13.74
CA SER A 84 5.36 -15.34 12.74
C SER A 84 6.14 -15.09 11.45
N ASN A 85 6.46 -16.15 10.69
CA ASN A 85 6.95 -15.96 9.32
C ASN A 85 5.79 -15.74 8.34
N PHE A 86 4.54 -15.98 8.75
CA PHE A 86 3.35 -15.63 7.97
C PHE A 86 3.00 -14.16 8.11
N GLY A 87 2.38 -13.62 7.06
CA GLY A 87 1.94 -12.23 7.00
C GLY A 87 2.51 -11.46 5.82
N VAL A 88 2.30 -10.15 5.81
CA VAL A 88 2.72 -9.26 4.73
C VAL A 88 4.14 -8.78 4.96
N TYR A 89 4.98 -8.96 3.95
CA TYR A 89 6.35 -8.47 3.88
C TYR A 89 6.40 -7.24 2.98
N LEU A 90 7.30 -6.31 3.30
CA LEU A 90 7.55 -5.12 2.48
C LEU A 90 8.96 -5.17 1.91
N LEU A 91 9.10 -4.82 0.64
CA LEU A 91 10.37 -4.66 -0.06
C LEU A 91 10.53 -3.21 -0.48
N ASN A 92 11.61 -2.57 -0.06
CA ASN A 92 12.07 -1.32 -0.64
C ASN A 92 13.28 -1.61 -1.53
N VAL A 93 13.18 -1.32 -2.81
CA VAL A 93 14.20 -1.58 -3.83
C VAL A 93 14.63 -0.25 -4.40
N GLY A 94 15.91 0.09 -4.38
CA GLY A 94 16.35 1.39 -4.87
C GLY A 94 17.83 1.66 -4.89
N THR A 95 18.18 2.75 -5.55
CA THR A 95 19.47 3.41 -5.47
C THR A 95 19.38 4.57 -4.48
N ASP A 96 20.45 5.34 -4.32
CA ASP A 96 20.43 6.56 -3.51
C ASP A 96 19.50 7.66 -4.07
N THR A 97 19.13 7.56 -5.35
CA THR A 97 18.35 8.59 -6.06
C THR A 97 16.94 8.14 -6.46
N ALA A 98 16.65 6.84 -6.45
CA ALA A 98 15.35 6.31 -6.83
C ALA A 98 14.99 5.03 -6.09
N SER A 99 13.77 4.94 -5.55
CA SER A 99 13.28 3.74 -4.87
C SER A 99 11.86 3.34 -5.28
N ARG A 100 11.51 2.08 -4.98
CA ARG A 100 10.22 1.43 -5.23
C ARG A 100 9.87 0.54 -4.04
N ASN A 101 8.60 0.61 -3.63
CA ASN A 101 8.06 -0.28 -2.61
C ASN A 101 7.23 -1.37 -3.27
N LEU A 102 7.41 -2.60 -2.81
CA LEU A 102 6.65 -3.78 -3.19
C LEU A 102 6.18 -4.50 -1.91
N SER A 103 5.16 -5.32 -2.03
CA SER A 103 4.63 -6.10 -0.93
C SER A 103 4.20 -7.48 -1.42
N PHE A 104 4.44 -8.49 -0.60
CA PHE A 104 4.02 -9.87 -0.82
C PHE A 104 3.59 -10.49 0.49
N LYS A 105 2.82 -11.58 0.44
CA LYS A 105 2.33 -12.30 1.62
C LYS A 105 3.00 -13.66 1.71
N VAL A 106 3.35 -14.08 2.91
CA VAL A 106 3.67 -15.50 3.18
C VAL A 106 2.47 -16.09 3.91
N SER A 107 1.98 -17.23 3.42
CA SER A 107 0.76 -17.88 3.87
C SER A 107 0.96 -19.37 4.11
N SER A 108 0.18 -19.94 5.01
CA SER A 108 0.09 -21.39 5.21
C SER A 108 -0.69 -22.09 4.10
N ASN A 109 -1.50 -21.35 3.34
CA ASN A 109 -2.30 -21.86 2.22
C ASN A 109 -2.29 -20.87 1.04
N PRO A 110 -1.15 -20.73 0.33
CA PRO A 110 -0.94 -19.67 -0.65
C PRO A 110 -1.88 -19.73 -1.87
N GLU A 111 -2.46 -20.90 -2.18
CA GLU A 111 -3.33 -21.09 -3.35
C GLU A 111 -4.76 -20.55 -3.12
N GLU A 112 -5.21 -20.49 -1.87
CA GLU A 112 -6.54 -19.99 -1.49
C GLU A 112 -6.49 -18.64 -0.77
N ASP A 113 -5.29 -18.16 -0.48
CA ASP A 113 -5.09 -16.89 0.21
C ASP A 113 -5.08 -15.73 -0.79
N PHE A 114 -5.39 -14.54 -0.29
CA PHE A 114 -5.30 -13.30 -1.04
C PHE A 114 -4.51 -12.26 -0.23
N ILE A 115 -3.80 -11.40 -0.96
CA ILE A 115 -3.20 -10.20 -0.41
C ILE A 115 -4.10 -9.02 -0.78
N GLN A 116 -4.81 -8.48 0.22
CA GLN A 116 -5.58 -7.26 0.04
C GLN A 116 -4.60 -6.07 0.10
N LEU A 117 -4.07 -5.73 -1.07
CA LEU A 117 -3.44 -4.44 -1.29
C LEU A 117 -4.59 -3.44 -1.37
N GLU A 118 -5.08 -2.88 -0.26
CA GLU A 118 -6.14 -1.87 -0.33
C GLU A 118 -5.62 -0.73 -1.21
N PRO A 119 -6.10 -0.63 -2.47
CA PRO A 119 -5.47 0.27 -3.43
C PRO A 119 -5.83 1.71 -3.10
N ILE A 120 -6.90 1.90 -2.30
CA ILE A 120 -7.36 3.16 -1.77
C ILE A 120 -8.12 2.94 -0.46
N THR A 121 -7.85 3.77 0.53
CA THR A 121 -8.61 3.91 1.77
C THR A 121 -9.21 5.31 1.82
N VAL A 122 -10.38 5.45 2.45
CA VAL A 122 -11.02 6.73 2.66
C VAL A 122 -11.70 6.76 4.02
N THR A 123 -11.55 7.86 4.74
CA THR A 123 -12.11 8.04 6.07
C THR A 123 -12.48 9.50 6.26
N THR A 124 -13.51 9.74 7.06
CA THR A 124 -13.94 11.08 7.47
C THR A 124 -13.35 11.43 8.83
N GLY A 125 -13.10 12.72 9.08
CA GLY A 125 -12.59 13.17 10.38
C GLY A 125 -13.51 12.87 11.57
N LYS A 126 -14.82 12.72 11.33
CA LYS A 126 -15.85 12.41 12.33
C LYS A 126 -16.96 11.55 11.70
N PRO A 127 -17.71 10.78 12.51
CA PRO A 127 -18.85 9.99 12.03
C PRO A 127 -20.10 10.84 11.73
N VAL A 128 -20.24 12.03 12.34
CA VAL A 128 -21.38 12.92 12.19
C VAL A 128 -20.88 14.35 12.00
N TYR A 129 -21.49 15.08 11.07
CA TYR A 129 -21.23 16.48 10.76
C TYR A 129 -22.53 17.27 10.82
N LEU A 130 -22.46 18.51 11.29
CA LEU A 130 -23.57 19.46 11.27
C LEU A 130 -23.66 20.15 9.91
N ALA A 131 -24.86 20.65 9.58
CA ALA A 131 -25.04 21.50 8.40
C ALA A 131 -24.12 22.74 8.46
N ALA A 132 -23.61 23.17 7.30
CA ALA A 132 -22.61 24.22 7.16
C ALA A 132 -21.21 23.91 7.73
N GLU A 133 -20.95 22.72 8.28
CA GLU A 133 -19.60 22.28 8.60
C GLU A 133 -18.80 21.90 7.34
N LYS A 134 -17.48 21.79 7.51
CA LYS A 134 -16.58 21.24 6.49
C LYS A 134 -16.38 19.75 6.74
N LEU A 135 -16.77 18.94 5.77
CA LEU A 135 -16.47 17.53 5.73
C LEU A 135 -14.98 17.33 5.46
N HIS A 136 -14.23 16.90 6.47
CA HIS A 136 -12.82 16.55 6.33
C HIS A 136 -12.68 15.09 5.95
N ILE A 137 -12.00 14.84 4.83
CA ILE A 137 -11.78 13.50 4.30
C ILE A 137 -10.28 13.29 4.13
N THR A 138 -9.81 12.15 4.61
CA THR A 138 -8.43 11.68 4.48
C THR A 138 -8.42 10.27 3.95
N GLY A 139 -7.34 9.88 3.32
CA GLY A 139 -7.16 8.52 2.88
C GLY A 139 -5.78 8.27 2.31
N THR A 140 -5.53 7.01 1.99
CA THR A 140 -4.30 6.57 1.34
C THR A 140 -4.66 5.92 0.01
N ALA A 141 -3.76 5.96 -0.97
CA ALA A 141 -3.89 5.19 -2.19
C ALA A 141 -2.52 4.68 -2.64
N VAL A 142 -2.47 3.42 -3.04
CA VAL A 142 -1.26 2.81 -3.58
C VAL A 142 -1.09 3.29 -5.01
N ARG A 143 0.02 3.97 -5.29
CA ARG A 143 0.36 4.43 -6.64
C ARG A 143 0.63 3.22 -7.55
N VAL A 144 -0.33 2.87 -8.40
CA VAL A 144 -0.10 1.93 -9.51
C VAL A 144 0.77 2.65 -10.54
N GLN A 145 1.96 2.12 -10.83
CA GLN A 145 2.84 2.72 -11.84
C GLN A 145 2.51 2.20 -13.23
N GLN A 146 2.15 3.13 -14.11
CA GLN A 146 2.10 2.93 -15.55
C GLN A 146 3.52 2.65 -16.09
N GLY A 147 3.64 1.66 -16.97
CA GLY A 147 4.87 1.41 -17.72
C GLY A 147 5.22 2.60 -18.62
N ASN A 148 6.50 2.98 -18.63
CA ASN A 148 7.10 4.12 -19.34
C ASN A 148 6.50 4.46 -20.72
N THR A 149 6.29 5.75 -21.01
CA THR A 149 6.78 6.45 -22.22
C THR A 149 6.53 7.96 -22.11
N ASP A 150 7.52 8.75 -22.52
CA ASP A 150 7.57 10.20 -22.78
C ASP A 150 6.49 11.16 -22.25
N GLY A 151 6.95 12.13 -21.45
CA GLY A 151 6.61 13.54 -21.70
C GLY A 151 5.41 14.16 -20.98
N LEU A 152 4.59 13.42 -20.24
CA LEU A 152 3.51 14.00 -19.42
C LEU A 152 3.47 13.37 -18.03
N VAL A 153 3.89 14.13 -17.01
CA VAL A 153 3.63 13.77 -15.61
C VAL A 153 2.14 14.01 -15.36
N VAL A 154 1.31 12.99 -15.57
CA VAL A 154 -0.09 13.04 -15.12
C VAL A 154 -0.07 12.93 -13.59
N PRO A 155 -0.51 13.96 -12.84
CA PRO A 155 -0.52 13.86 -11.39
C PRO A 155 -1.52 12.80 -10.95
N TYR A 156 -1.11 11.92 -10.04
CA TYR A 156 -1.99 10.90 -9.48
C TYR A 156 -3.11 11.56 -8.66
N ARG A 157 -4.34 11.42 -9.12
CA ARG A 157 -5.54 12.02 -8.52
C ARG A 157 -6.45 10.95 -7.95
N VAL A 158 -7.15 11.35 -6.91
CA VAL A 158 -8.31 10.63 -6.38
C VAL A 158 -9.53 11.51 -6.58
N GLU A 159 -10.59 10.93 -7.14
CA GLU A 159 -11.91 11.52 -7.12
C GLU A 159 -12.67 11.04 -5.88
N ILE A 160 -13.13 11.99 -5.07
CA ILE A 160 -13.99 11.75 -3.92
C ILE A 160 -15.42 12.03 -4.32
N ILE A 161 -16.33 11.12 -3.98
CA ILE A 161 -17.77 11.20 -4.29
C ILE A 161 -18.54 11.12 -2.98
N VAL A 162 -19.50 12.04 -2.81
CA VAL A 162 -20.47 12.03 -1.71
C VAL A 162 -21.87 11.76 -2.25
N GLU A 163 -22.48 10.67 -1.79
CA GLU A 163 -23.78 10.18 -2.27
C GLU A 163 -24.72 9.82 -1.11
N THR A 164 -26.04 9.88 -1.33
CA THR A 164 -27.01 9.31 -0.37
C THR A 164 -26.94 7.79 -0.36
N THR A 165 -27.25 7.19 0.79
CA THR A 165 -27.44 5.74 0.89
C THR A 165 -28.81 5.30 0.39
N ASP A 166 -29.82 6.16 0.50
CA ASP A 166 -31.21 5.83 0.21
C ASP A 166 -31.55 6.03 -1.27
N PHE A 167 -32.43 5.17 -1.79
CA PHE A 167 -32.86 5.21 -3.19
C PHE A 167 -33.91 6.31 -3.42
N PRO A 168 -33.81 7.12 -4.49
CA PRO A 168 -32.77 7.08 -5.51
C PRO A 168 -31.44 7.67 -5.02
N ILE A 169 -30.34 6.96 -5.29
CA ILE A 169 -28.97 7.41 -4.95
C ILE A 169 -28.69 8.70 -5.72
N LYS A 170 -28.45 9.79 -4.99
CA LYS A 170 -28.10 11.09 -5.55
C LYS A 170 -26.66 11.42 -5.24
N ARG A 171 -25.89 11.79 -6.28
CA ARG A 171 -24.54 12.35 -6.13
C ARG A 171 -24.64 13.84 -5.87
N PHE A 172 -24.26 14.29 -4.68
CA PHE A 172 -24.37 15.70 -4.29
C PHE A 172 -23.10 16.48 -4.61
N LYS A 173 -21.94 15.83 -4.49
CA LYS A 173 -20.65 16.49 -4.70
C LYS A 173 -19.59 15.50 -5.14
N SER A 174 -18.70 15.96 -6.00
CA SER A 174 -17.39 15.36 -6.20
C SER A 174 -16.28 16.37 -5.94
N ALA A 175 -15.13 15.88 -5.51
CA ALA A 175 -13.93 16.67 -5.32
C ALA A 175 -12.72 15.88 -5.79
N GLN A 176 -11.69 16.57 -6.25
CA GLN A 176 -10.42 15.94 -6.62
C GLN A 176 -9.38 16.22 -5.53
N ALA A 177 -8.59 15.20 -5.19
CA ALA A 177 -7.46 15.31 -4.30
C ALA A 177 -6.20 14.76 -4.97
N PHE A 178 -5.07 15.39 -4.71
CA PHE A 178 -3.76 14.92 -5.16
C PHE A 178 -3.14 14.04 -4.09
N LEU A 179 -2.45 12.98 -4.54
CA LEU A 179 -1.66 12.16 -3.64
C LEU A 179 -0.32 12.82 -3.35
N ASP A 180 0.04 12.93 -2.08
CA ASP A 180 1.39 13.28 -1.66
C ASP A 180 2.38 12.15 -2.00
N ASN A 181 3.67 12.40 -1.77
CA ASN A 181 4.75 11.43 -2.05
C ASN A 181 4.63 10.11 -1.27
N GLY A 182 3.89 10.08 -0.16
CA GLY A 182 3.57 8.89 0.61
C GLY A 182 2.30 8.16 0.17
N GLY A 183 1.58 8.69 -0.82
CA GLY A 183 0.30 8.13 -1.26
C GLY A 183 -0.87 8.56 -0.36
N ASN A 184 -0.75 9.61 0.43
CA ASN A 184 -1.87 10.14 1.22
C ASN A 184 -2.60 11.24 0.45
N PHE A 185 -3.90 11.38 0.67
CA PHE A 185 -4.68 12.51 0.21
C PHE A 185 -5.51 13.09 1.36
N LYS A 186 -5.78 14.39 1.25
CA LYS A 186 -6.71 15.10 2.13
C LYS A 186 -7.55 16.06 1.30
N VAL A 187 -8.85 16.10 1.58
CA VAL A 187 -9.77 17.07 0.99
C VAL A 187 -10.72 17.60 2.06
N SER A 188 -11.24 18.80 1.83
CA SER A 188 -12.30 19.38 2.64
C SER A 188 -13.41 19.85 1.72
N ILE A 189 -14.64 19.40 2.01
CA ILE A 189 -15.83 19.72 1.23
C ILE A 189 -16.75 20.55 2.12
N ASP A 190 -17.16 21.72 1.65
CA ASP A 190 -18.18 22.51 2.35
C ASP A 190 -19.53 21.79 2.22
N LEU A 191 -20.29 21.68 3.32
CA LEU A 191 -21.62 21.09 3.36
C LEU A 191 -22.69 22.19 3.41
N PRO A 192 -23.04 22.85 2.29
CA PRO A 192 -24.04 23.90 2.29
C PRO A 192 -25.41 23.34 2.71
N PRO A 193 -26.14 24.03 3.61
CA PRO A 193 -27.41 23.56 4.18
C PRO A 193 -28.54 23.47 3.16
N THR A 194 -28.38 24.07 1.97
CA THR A 194 -29.35 24.00 0.87
C THR A 194 -29.21 22.73 0.03
N VAL A 195 -28.13 21.96 0.23
CA VAL A 195 -27.78 20.78 -0.59
C VAL A 195 -27.72 19.54 0.28
N PHE A 196 -27.18 19.64 1.49
CA PHE A 196 -27.06 18.54 2.44
C PHE A 196 -28.09 18.69 3.56
N PHE A 197 -28.97 17.70 3.66
CA PHE A 197 -30.00 17.57 4.70
C PHE A 197 -29.65 16.43 5.66
N ASP A 198 -30.35 16.35 6.78
CA ASP A 198 -30.19 15.25 7.75
C ASP A 198 -30.38 13.89 7.07
N GLY A 199 -29.42 12.98 7.25
CA GLY A 199 -29.44 11.66 6.63
C GLY A 199 -28.08 10.98 6.60
N ALA A 200 -28.08 9.73 6.16
CA ALA A 200 -26.86 8.97 5.95
C ALA A 200 -26.29 9.24 4.56
N TYR A 201 -24.99 9.56 4.53
CA TYR A 201 -24.24 9.78 3.30
C TYR A 201 -23.07 8.82 3.26
N LYS A 202 -22.76 8.35 2.06
CA LYS A 202 -21.59 7.53 1.77
C LYS A 202 -20.52 8.40 1.11
N VAL A 203 -19.29 8.29 1.61
CA VAL A 203 -18.10 8.87 0.99
C VAL A 203 -17.32 7.75 0.33
N SER A 204 -17.07 7.88 -0.97
CA SER A 204 -16.31 6.93 -1.77
C SER A 204 -15.10 7.63 -2.39
N ALA A 205 -14.03 6.89 -2.64
CA ALA A 205 -12.83 7.38 -3.30
C ALA A 205 -12.48 6.49 -4.50
N ILE A 206 -12.21 7.12 -5.65
CA ILE A 206 -11.84 6.45 -6.91
C ILE A 206 -10.46 6.95 -7.32
N TYR A 207 -9.51 6.03 -7.46
CA TYR A 207 -8.18 6.35 -7.98
C TYR A 207 -8.27 6.60 -9.50
N GLN A 208 -7.78 7.74 -9.95
CA GLN A 208 -7.81 8.19 -11.35
C GLN A 208 -6.41 8.10 -12.00
N GLY A 209 -5.61 7.11 -11.63
CA GLY A 209 -4.35 6.83 -12.31
C GLY A 209 -4.60 5.98 -13.55
N HIS A 210 -4.38 6.57 -14.73
CA HIS A 210 -4.28 5.84 -15.99
C HIS A 210 -2.95 5.12 -16.09
#